data_AF-A0A6A5BPS0-F1
#
_entry.id   AF-A0A6A5BPS0-F1
#
_cell.length_a   1.000
_cell.length_b   1.000
_cell.length_c   1.000
_cell.angle_alpha   90.00
_cell.angle_beta   90.00
_cell.angle_gamma   90.00
#
_symmetry.space_group_name_H-M   'P 1'
#
loop_
_entity.id
_entity.type
_entity.pdbx_description
1 polymer ?
#
loop_
_entity_poly.entity_id
_entity_poly.type
_entity_poly.pdbx_seq_one_letter_code
_entity_poly.pdbx_strand_id
1 'polypeptide(L)'
;MTGFSVDHIATGHAWTEGSGKTWKQTQTGAATFQWVQDGTGRVAHGVAVQSKKDKQWHVHITFDGNTHWKLTPSADGNQLQGPSDTFTLHSSGAKSTFEKKDKIKPKLEGADYTENSGAVWHVTHHKGGKFEMTNQRDQRVCHGTVGKDQQKNHFVVYLEFPGNVTMRVETADLATLNLPNGDVFRRTSEGKKKDKKEKKDKH
;
A
#
# COMPACT_ATOMS: atom_id res chain seq x y z
N MET A 1 16.84 9.54 -19.90
CA MET A 1 16.57 9.20 -18.48
C MET A 1 15.78 7.91 -18.44
N THR A 2 16.44 6.81 -18.12
CA THR A 2 15.80 5.50 -17.91
C THR A 2 15.07 5.56 -16.57
N GLY A 3 13.75 5.71 -16.63
CA GLY A 3 12.91 5.86 -15.45
C GLY A 3 12.80 4.55 -14.65
N PHE A 4 12.77 4.68 -13.34
CA PHE A 4 12.46 3.60 -12.41
C PHE A 4 11.14 2.90 -12.78
N SER A 5 11.21 1.58 -13.02
CA SER A 5 10.07 0.76 -13.45
C SER A 5 9.64 -0.21 -12.35
N VAL A 6 8.34 -0.51 -12.27
CA VAL A 6 7.71 -1.47 -11.33
C VAL A 6 8.46 -2.80 -11.30
N ASP A 7 8.97 -3.14 -12.48
CA ASP A 7 9.86 -4.22 -12.84
C ASP A 7 10.88 -4.55 -11.75
N HIS A 8 11.63 -3.56 -11.25
CA HIS A 8 12.73 -3.85 -10.33
C HIS A 8 12.26 -4.21 -8.91
N ILE A 9 11.16 -3.60 -8.42
CA ILE A 9 10.63 -3.85 -7.06
C ILE A 9 9.69 -5.06 -7.03
N ALA A 10 9.08 -5.44 -8.15
CA ALA A 10 8.01 -6.46 -8.17
C ALA A 10 8.34 -7.71 -9.00
N THR A 11 9.35 -7.71 -9.88
CA THR A 11 9.68 -8.89 -10.70
C THR A 11 11.00 -9.53 -10.28
N GLY A 12 10.99 -10.84 -10.01
CA GLY A 12 12.10 -11.82 -10.09
C GLY A 12 13.54 -11.50 -9.63
N HIS A 13 13.82 -10.34 -9.04
CA HIS A 13 15.15 -9.91 -8.69
C HIS A 13 15.50 -10.30 -7.26
N ALA A 14 16.81 -10.42 -7.01
CA ALA A 14 17.34 -10.61 -5.68
C ALA A 14 17.76 -9.26 -5.10
N TRP A 15 17.56 -9.09 -3.80
CA TRP A 15 17.94 -7.89 -3.05
C TRP A 15 18.93 -8.27 -1.96
N THR A 16 20.03 -7.55 -1.83
CA THR A 16 21.02 -7.81 -0.78
C THR A 16 20.91 -6.74 0.30
N GLU A 17 20.72 -7.18 1.54
CA GLU A 17 20.70 -6.30 2.72
C GLU A 17 22.13 -5.98 3.19
N GLY A 18 22.31 -4.97 4.04
CA GLY A 18 23.62 -4.48 4.47
C GLY A 18 24.51 -5.55 5.12
N SER A 19 23.92 -6.60 5.69
CA SER A 19 24.66 -7.75 6.23
C SER A 19 25.19 -8.72 5.17
N GLY A 20 24.95 -8.48 3.88
CA GLY A 20 25.33 -9.35 2.77
C GLY A 20 24.37 -10.52 2.51
N LYS A 21 23.26 -10.63 3.25
CA LYS A 21 22.26 -11.68 2.99
C LYS A 21 21.36 -11.29 1.83
N THR A 22 21.00 -12.29 1.04
CA THR A 22 20.19 -12.12 -0.15
C THR A 22 18.73 -12.50 0.10
N TRP A 23 17.83 -11.66 -0.38
CA TRP A 23 16.40 -11.84 -0.38
C TRP A 23 15.93 -12.12 -1.80
N LYS A 24 15.29 -13.27 -2.02
CA LYS A 24 14.69 -13.63 -3.31
C LYS A 24 13.25 -13.16 -3.36
N GLN A 25 12.88 -12.49 -4.44
CA GLN A 25 11.55 -11.94 -4.62
C GLN A 25 10.63 -12.84 -5.44
N THR A 26 9.36 -12.90 -5.08
CA THR A 26 8.28 -13.50 -5.86
C THR A 26 7.08 -12.56 -5.88
N GLN A 27 6.51 -12.33 -7.06
CA GLN A 27 5.30 -11.51 -7.20
C GLN A 27 4.07 -12.32 -6.78
N THR A 28 3.22 -11.75 -5.93
CA THR A 28 1.99 -12.40 -5.43
C THR A 28 0.70 -11.73 -5.95
N GLY A 29 0.85 -10.61 -6.65
CA GLY A 29 -0.22 -9.88 -7.34
C GLY A 29 0.33 -8.63 -8.02
N ALA A 30 -0.51 -7.82 -8.67
CA ALA A 30 0.00 -6.68 -9.45
C ALA A 30 0.76 -5.64 -8.61
N ALA A 31 0.39 -5.43 -7.36
CA ALA A 31 1.08 -4.49 -6.47
C ALA A 31 1.69 -5.17 -5.24
N THR A 32 1.62 -6.51 -5.14
CA THR A 32 2.05 -7.26 -3.96
C THR A 32 3.18 -8.22 -4.29
N PHE A 33 4.09 -8.40 -3.34
CA PHE A 33 5.26 -9.26 -3.48
C PHE A 33 5.62 -9.93 -2.16
N GLN A 34 6.41 -11.00 -2.26
CA GLN A 34 7.05 -11.69 -1.14
C GLN A 34 8.56 -11.72 -1.34
N TRP A 35 9.33 -11.49 -0.28
CA TRP A 35 10.76 -11.74 -0.20
C TRP A 35 11.04 -12.92 0.73
N VAL A 36 11.97 -13.79 0.36
CA VAL A 36 12.46 -14.87 1.20
C VAL A 36 13.98 -14.76 1.33
N GLN A 37 14.50 -14.70 2.55
CA GLN A 37 15.92 -14.60 2.80
C GLN A 37 16.60 -15.96 2.63
N ASP A 38 17.61 -16.02 1.78
CA ASP A 38 18.42 -17.22 1.56
C ASP A 38 19.14 -17.64 2.84
N GLY A 39 19.14 -18.95 3.11
CA GLY A 39 19.82 -19.56 4.25
C GLY A 39 19.12 -19.43 5.60
N THR A 40 18.20 -18.47 5.78
CA THR A 40 17.44 -18.31 7.03
C THR A 40 15.96 -18.66 6.89
N GLY A 41 15.41 -18.58 5.68
CA GLY A 41 13.99 -18.82 5.43
C GLY A 41 13.06 -17.73 5.98
N ARG A 42 13.60 -16.60 6.45
CA ARG A 42 12.79 -15.42 6.85
C ARG A 42 11.97 -14.93 5.67
N VAL A 43 10.77 -14.44 5.95
CA VAL A 43 9.82 -14.02 4.92
C VAL A 43 9.40 -12.58 5.16
N ALA A 44 9.30 -11.82 4.08
CA ALA A 44 8.71 -10.49 4.11
C ALA A 44 7.64 -10.33 3.04
N HIS A 45 6.55 -9.63 3.35
CA HIS A 45 5.46 -9.36 2.41
C HIS A 45 5.33 -7.86 2.17
N GLY A 46 5.19 -7.45 0.92
CA GLY A 46 5.17 -6.04 0.57
C GLY A 46 4.10 -5.62 -0.42
N VAL A 47 3.86 -4.31 -0.43
CA VAL A 47 3.04 -3.61 -1.41
C VAL A 47 3.89 -2.50 -2.03
N ALA A 48 3.91 -2.41 -3.36
CA ALA A 48 4.57 -1.33 -4.09
C ALA A 48 3.56 -0.66 -5.04
N VAL A 49 3.29 0.63 -4.82
CA VAL A 49 2.40 1.43 -5.68
C VAL A 49 3.04 2.74 -6.09
N GLN A 50 2.80 3.17 -7.33
CA GLN A 50 3.22 4.48 -7.79
C GLN A 50 2.13 5.53 -7.54
N SER A 51 2.49 6.59 -6.84
CA SER A 51 1.64 7.75 -6.70
C SER A 51 1.61 8.53 -8.01
N LYS A 52 0.40 8.84 -8.49
CA LYS A 52 0.24 9.59 -9.74
C LYS A 52 0.48 11.09 -9.60
N LYS A 53 0.50 11.61 -8.37
CA LYS A 53 0.65 13.04 -8.08
C LYS A 53 2.11 13.47 -8.18
N ASP A 54 2.99 12.72 -7.53
CA ASP A 54 4.44 12.98 -7.41
C ASP A 54 5.28 12.03 -8.30
N LYS A 55 4.65 11.02 -8.93
CA LYS A 55 5.31 9.95 -9.70
C LYS A 55 6.29 9.12 -8.86
N GLN A 56 6.22 9.22 -7.53
CA GLN A 56 7.06 8.47 -6.60
C GLN A 56 6.45 7.12 -6.25
N TRP A 57 7.31 6.17 -5.88
CA TRP A 57 6.90 4.86 -5.42
C TRP A 57 6.75 4.83 -3.91
N HIS A 58 5.66 4.24 -3.46
CA HIS A 58 5.39 3.95 -2.07
C HIS A 58 5.53 2.45 -1.89
N VAL A 59 6.59 2.05 -1.21
CA VAL A 59 6.91 0.65 -0.96
C VAL A 59 6.79 0.40 0.53
N HIS A 60 5.94 -0.55 0.90
CA HIS A 60 5.79 -1.02 2.26
C HIS A 60 6.12 -2.49 2.32
N ILE A 61 6.80 -2.91 3.38
CA ILE A 61 7.21 -4.30 3.60
C ILE A 61 6.96 -4.68 5.06
N THR A 62 6.59 -5.93 5.30
CA THR A 62 6.45 -6.51 6.63
C THR A 62 7.33 -7.72 6.76
N PHE A 63 8.32 -7.67 7.64
CA PHE A 63 9.19 -8.79 7.96
C PHE A 63 8.56 -9.65 9.05
N ASP A 64 8.54 -10.96 8.80
CA ASP A 64 8.18 -12.01 9.76
C ASP A 64 6.82 -11.78 10.44
N GLY A 65 5.91 -11.07 9.76
CA GLY A 65 4.56 -10.74 10.22
C GLY A 65 4.43 -9.52 11.13
N ASN A 66 5.53 -9.02 11.73
CA ASN A 66 5.45 -8.09 12.87
C ASN A 66 6.14 -6.74 12.64
N THR A 67 7.14 -6.68 11.75
CA THR A 67 7.95 -5.47 11.57
C THR A 67 7.61 -4.78 10.25
N HIS A 68 6.93 -3.64 10.31
CA HIS A 68 6.46 -2.90 9.14
C HIS A 68 7.39 -1.74 8.78
N TRP A 69 7.95 -1.74 7.59
CA TRP A 69 8.78 -0.66 7.08
C TRP A 69 8.14 0.00 5.87
N LYS A 70 8.32 1.32 5.81
CA LYS A 70 8.23 2.07 4.56
C LYS A 70 9.64 2.16 3.98
N LEU A 71 9.79 1.72 2.74
CA LEU A 71 11.05 1.80 2.01
C LEU A 71 11.02 3.00 1.07
N THR A 72 12.14 3.71 1.02
CA THR A 72 12.36 4.84 0.11
C THR A 72 13.26 4.39 -1.03
N PRO A 73 12.76 4.34 -2.28
CA PRO A 73 13.59 4.00 -3.42
C PRO A 73 14.62 5.10 -3.72
N SER A 74 15.83 4.70 -4.09
CA SER A 74 16.84 5.62 -4.65
C SER A 74 16.41 6.15 -6.02
N ALA A 75 17.01 7.26 -6.46
CA ALA A 75 16.68 7.90 -7.73
C ALA A 75 16.93 7.00 -8.95
N ASP A 76 17.96 6.13 -8.88
CA ASP A 76 18.28 5.14 -9.90
C ASP A 76 17.47 3.85 -9.78
N GLY A 77 16.77 3.67 -8.64
CA GLY A 77 15.93 2.51 -8.38
C GLY A 77 16.66 1.24 -7.96
N ASN A 78 17.98 1.30 -7.79
CA ASN A 78 18.77 0.13 -7.41
C ASN A 78 18.84 -0.08 -5.90
N GLN A 79 18.31 0.84 -5.12
CA GLN A 79 18.29 0.73 -3.67
C GLN A 79 16.89 1.01 -3.12
N LEU A 80 16.56 0.28 -2.06
CA LEU A 80 15.40 0.52 -1.20
C LEU A 80 15.92 0.78 0.22
N GLN A 81 15.77 2.01 0.68
CA GLN A 81 16.25 2.44 2.00
C GLN A 81 15.13 2.28 3.03
N GLY A 82 15.36 1.45 4.03
CA GLY A 82 14.49 1.29 5.20
C GLY A 82 15.04 2.02 6.43
N PRO A 83 14.33 1.94 7.57
CA PRO A 83 14.74 2.60 8.82
C PRO A 83 16.06 2.10 9.40
N SER A 84 16.42 0.83 9.19
CA SER A 84 17.63 0.23 9.77
C SER A 84 18.49 -0.53 8.78
N ASP A 85 18.14 -0.55 7.50
CA ASP A 85 18.90 -1.24 6.46
C ASP A 85 18.65 -0.63 5.08
N THR A 86 19.55 -0.91 4.13
CA THR A 86 19.40 -0.59 2.71
C THR A 86 19.51 -1.87 1.89
N PHE A 87 18.47 -2.14 1.10
CA PHE A 87 18.45 -3.26 0.18
C PHE A 87 18.95 -2.81 -1.17
N THR A 88 20.01 -3.45 -1.68
CA THR A 88 20.56 -3.17 -3.00
C THR A 88 20.18 -4.26 -3.98
N LEU A 89 19.65 -3.87 -5.13
CA LEU A 89 19.25 -4.77 -6.20
C LEU A 89 20.47 -5.52 -6.75
N HIS A 90 20.39 -6.86 -6.81
CA HIS A 90 21.33 -7.63 -7.61
C HIS A 90 21.03 -7.40 -9.08
N SER A 91 21.90 -6.66 -9.76
CA SER A 91 21.88 -6.46 -11.21
C SER A 91 22.17 -7.77 -11.95
N SER A 92 21.21 -8.68 -12.03
CA SER A 92 21.19 -9.72 -13.06
C SER A 92 20.12 -9.35 -14.07
N GLY A 93 20.50 -9.24 -15.35
CA GLY A 93 19.70 -8.77 -16.49
C GLY A 93 18.46 -9.61 -16.84
N ALA A 94 17.66 -9.98 -15.86
CA ALA A 94 16.36 -10.58 -16.04
C ALA A 94 15.42 -9.53 -16.63
N LYS A 95 14.87 -9.83 -17.80
CA LYS A 95 13.84 -9.01 -18.44
C LYS A 95 12.59 -9.04 -17.57
N SER A 96 12.09 -7.88 -17.22
CA SER A 96 10.78 -7.76 -16.58
C SER A 96 9.70 -8.35 -17.45
N THR A 97 8.90 -9.22 -16.85
CA THR A 97 7.61 -9.64 -17.36
C THR A 97 6.53 -9.12 -16.43
N PHE A 98 6.38 -7.79 -16.33
CA PHE A 98 5.22 -7.23 -15.68
C PHE A 98 4.00 -7.48 -16.56
N GLU A 99 3.16 -8.45 -16.17
CA GLU A 99 1.82 -8.54 -16.72
C GLU A 99 1.04 -7.30 -16.27
N LYS A 100 0.88 -6.37 -17.20
CA LYS A 100 0.17 -5.09 -17.06
C LYS A 100 -1.34 -5.30 -16.92
N LYS A 101 -1.78 -6.26 -16.12
CA LYS A 101 -3.19 -6.65 -15.98
C LYS A 101 -3.52 -6.93 -14.52
N ASP A 102 -3.92 -5.87 -13.82
CA ASP A 102 -4.98 -6.00 -12.83
C ASP A 102 -6.01 -4.88 -12.98
N LYS A 103 -7.25 -5.32 -13.14
CA LYS A 103 -8.46 -4.49 -13.33
C LYS A 103 -9.10 -4.10 -11.99
N ILE A 104 -8.61 -4.62 -10.87
CA ILE A 104 -9.22 -4.41 -9.54
C ILE A 104 -8.55 -3.21 -8.88
N LYS A 105 -9.10 -2.02 -9.13
CA LYS A 105 -8.82 -0.82 -8.33
C LYS A 105 -9.97 -0.65 -7.35
N PRO A 106 -9.80 -0.94 -6.06
CA PRO A 106 -10.89 -0.78 -5.11
C PRO A 106 -11.32 0.69 -5.07
N LYS A 107 -12.58 1.02 -5.34
CA LYS A 107 -13.03 2.42 -5.29
C LYS A 107 -13.22 2.84 -3.83
N LEU A 108 -12.20 3.47 -3.26
CA LEU A 108 -12.19 3.95 -1.88
C LEU A 108 -12.53 5.45 -1.75
N GLU A 109 -12.39 6.23 -2.81
CA GLU A 109 -12.66 7.69 -2.79
C GLU A 109 -14.11 7.97 -2.38
N GLY A 110 -14.29 8.92 -1.44
CA GLY A 110 -15.60 9.29 -0.90
C GLY A 110 -16.20 8.29 0.09
N ALA A 111 -15.45 7.26 0.48
CA ALA A 111 -15.84 6.36 1.55
C ALA A 111 -15.63 7.01 2.93
N ASP A 112 -16.56 6.77 3.84
CA ASP A 112 -16.41 7.09 5.26
C ASP A 112 -16.12 5.79 6.02
N TYR A 113 -15.13 5.83 6.91
CA TYR A 113 -14.84 4.75 7.85
C TYR A 113 -15.07 5.24 9.26
N THR A 114 -15.87 4.51 10.03
CA THR A 114 -16.06 4.79 11.46
C THR A 114 -15.17 3.85 12.28
N GLU A 115 -14.37 4.41 13.17
CA GLU A 115 -13.56 3.66 14.15
C GLU A 115 -14.37 3.35 15.42
N ASN A 116 -13.88 2.49 16.32
CA ASN A 116 -14.63 2.06 17.51
C ASN A 116 -15.01 3.22 18.46
N SER A 117 -14.24 4.32 18.44
CA SER A 117 -14.54 5.54 19.22
C SER A 117 -15.74 6.33 18.69
N GLY A 118 -16.23 5.99 17.49
CA GLY A 118 -17.24 6.75 16.74
C GLY A 118 -16.65 7.87 15.88
N ALA A 119 -15.33 8.08 15.87
CA ALA A 119 -14.72 9.04 14.95
C ALA A 119 -14.82 8.56 13.49
N VAL A 120 -15.05 9.50 12.59
CA VAL A 120 -15.21 9.24 11.15
C VAL A 120 -13.97 9.68 10.39
N TRP A 121 -13.43 8.77 9.59
CA TRP A 121 -12.32 8.97 8.67
C TRP A 121 -12.85 9.00 7.24
N HIS A 122 -12.79 10.17 6.60
CA HIS A 122 -13.27 10.36 5.23
C HIS A 122 -12.13 10.17 4.24
N VAL A 123 -12.31 9.32 3.23
CA VAL A 123 -11.32 9.13 2.16
C VAL A 123 -11.40 10.27 1.16
N THR A 124 -10.49 11.23 1.30
CA THR A 124 -10.41 12.47 0.51
C THR A 124 -9.79 12.26 -0.87
N HIS A 125 -8.97 11.22 -1.04
CA HIS A 125 -8.29 10.92 -2.29
C HIS A 125 -8.05 9.43 -2.44
N HIS A 126 -8.29 8.84 -3.62
CA HIS A 126 -7.80 7.50 -3.93
C HIS A 126 -7.43 7.36 -5.41
N LYS A 127 -6.17 6.98 -5.68
CA LYS A 127 -5.69 6.76 -7.05
C LYS A 127 -4.54 5.76 -7.08
N GLY A 128 -4.72 4.69 -7.87
CA GLY A 128 -3.64 3.73 -8.14
C GLY A 128 -3.20 2.91 -6.92
N GLY A 129 -4.10 2.65 -5.97
CA GLY A 129 -3.79 1.93 -4.74
C GLY A 129 -3.29 2.81 -3.60
N LYS A 130 -3.01 4.09 -3.83
CA LYS A 130 -2.76 5.09 -2.77
C LYS A 130 -4.05 5.81 -2.42
N PHE A 131 -4.32 5.99 -1.14
CA PHE A 131 -5.41 6.82 -0.65
C PHE A 131 -5.00 7.68 0.54
N GLU A 132 -5.83 8.67 0.86
CA GLU A 132 -5.70 9.50 2.04
C GLU A 132 -7.04 9.54 2.75
N MET A 133 -7.00 9.45 4.08
CA MET A 133 -8.17 9.57 4.93
C MET A 133 -7.94 10.64 5.99
N THR A 134 -8.96 11.46 6.22
CA THR A 134 -8.91 12.55 7.21
C THR A 134 -9.95 12.29 8.29
N ASN A 135 -9.51 12.31 9.55
CA ASN A 135 -10.41 12.25 10.69
C ASN A 135 -11.24 13.55 10.74
N GLN A 136 -12.55 13.44 10.63
CA GLN A 136 -13.44 14.60 10.54
C GLN A 136 -13.52 15.42 11.83
N ARG A 137 -13.17 14.83 12.98
CA ARG A 137 -13.23 15.50 14.29
C ARG A 137 -11.99 16.35 14.57
N ASP A 138 -10.80 15.79 14.35
CA ASP A 138 -9.52 16.39 14.76
C ASP A 138 -8.57 16.71 13.59
N GLN A 139 -8.99 16.44 12.36
CA GLN A 139 -8.26 16.72 11.12
C GLN A 139 -6.92 15.96 10.99
N ARG A 140 -6.67 14.93 11.80
CA ARG A 140 -5.53 14.03 11.57
C ARG A 140 -5.65 13.34 10.22
N VAL A 141 -4.52 13.19 9.54
CA VAL A 141 -4.43 12.57 8.21
C VAL A 141 -3.74 11.21 8.32
N CYS A 142 -4.31 10.21 7.68
CA CYS A 142 -3.75 8.88 7.52
C CYS A 142 -3.52 8.61 6.03
N HIS A 143 -2.31 8.18 5.67
CA HIS A 143 -1.98 7.81 4.29
C HIS A 143 -2.09 6.30 4.12
N GLY A 144 -2.85 5.86 3.12
CA GLY A 144 -3.12 4.47 2.84
C GLY A 144 -2.45 3.98 1.58
N THR A 145 -1.95 2.75 1.60
CA THR A 145 -1.48 2.00 0.44
C THR A 145 -2.14 0.63 0.40
N VAL A 146 -2.81 0.27 -0.70
CA VAL A 146 -3.52 -1.00 -0.86
C VAL A 146 -3.08 -1.75 -2.12
N GLY A 147 -2.86 -3.05 -1.98
CA GLY A 147 -2.65 -3.99 -3.07
C GLY A 147 -3.51 -5.25 -2.87
N LYS A 148 -3.89 -5.91 -3.97
CA LYS A 148 -4.54 -7.23 -3.94
C LYS A 148 -3.45 -8.31 -4.00
N ASP A 149 -3.43 -9.20 -3.03
CA ASP A 149 -2.72 -10.48 -3.10
C ASP A 149 -3.65 -11.46 -3.83
N GLN A 150 -3.27 -11.85 -5.04
CA GLN A 150 -4.09 -12.71 -5.88
C GLN A 150 -4.08 -14.16 -5.39
N GLN A 151 -2.96 -14.62 -4.81
CA GLN A 151 -2.81 -15.99 -4.32
C GLN A 151 -3.73 -16.24 -3.12
N LYS A 152 -3.81 -15.28 -2.21
CA LYS A 152 -4.68 -15.34 -1.02
C LYS A 152 -6.08 -14.79 -1.25
N ASN A 153 -6.33 -14.15 -2.40
CA ASN A 153 -7.55 -13.38 -2.68
C ASN A 153 -7.85 -12.28 -1.63
N HIS A 154 -6.83 -11.79 -0.91
CA HIS A 154 -6.96 -10.76 0.11
C HIS A 154 -6.43 -9.41 -0.39
N PHE A 155 -6.87 -8.33 0.25
CA PHE A 155 -6.24 -7.03 0.17
C PHE A 155 -5.22 -6.90 1.29
N VAL A 156 -4.05 -6.38 0.94
CA VAL A 156 -3.03 -5.94 1.90
C VAL A 156 -3.08 -4.41 1.94
N VAL A 157 -3.39 -3.86 3.10
CA VAL A 157 -3.52 -2.42 3.34
C VAL A 157 -2.45 -2.00 4.35
N TYR A 158 -1.68 -0.97 4.01
CA TYR A 158 -0.83 -0.25 4.93
C TYR A 158 -1.47 1.10 5.23
N LEU A 159 -1.52 1.47 6.52
CA LEU A 159 -2.03 2.74 7.02
C LEU A 159 -0.90 3.45 7.78
N GLU A 160 -0.49 4.62 7.31
CA GLU A 160 0.51 5.47 7.92
C GLU A 160 -0.18 6.62 8.67
N PHE A 161 -0.13 6.59 9.99
CA PHE A 161 -0.63 7.66 10.86
C PHE A 161 0.49 8.64 11.23
N PRO A 162 0.15 9.87 11.67
CA PRO A 162 1.14 10.83 12.15
C PRO A 162 1.97 10.23 13.31
N GLY A 163 3.27 10.52 13.33
CA GLY A 163 4.20 9.96 14.33
C GLY A 163 4.86 8.64 13.91
N ASN A 164 4.92 8.34 12.61
CA ASN A 164 5.57 7.15 12.04
C ASN A 164 4.94 5.81 12.48
N VAL A 165 3.66 5.82 12.80
CA VAL A 165 2.93 4.58 13.13
C VAL A 165 2.38 3.99 11.84
N THR A 166 2.97 2.89 11.39
CA THR A 166 2.51 2.12 10.23
C THR A 166 1.79 0.86 10.70
N MET A 167 0.54 0.72 10.31
CA MET A 167 -0.26 -0.48 10.56
C MET A 167 -0.46 -1.26 9.26
N ARG A 168 -0.47 -2.59 9.36
CA ARG A 168 -0.80 -3.48 8.26
C ARG A 168 -2.09 -4.23 8.55
N VAL A 169 -2.94 -4.33 7.53
CA VAL A 169 -4.19 -5.09 7.56
C VAL A 169 -4.22 -6.03 6.36
N GLU A 170 -4.51 -7.30 6.59
CA GLU A 170 -4.95 -8.23 5.55
C GLU A 170 -6.46 -8.43 5.68
N THR A 171 -7.21 -8.26 4.59
CA THR A 171 -8.67 -8.45 4.61
C THR A 171 -9.19 -8.96 3.28
N ALA A 172 -10.21 -9.82 3.30
CA ALA A 172 -10.96 -10.16 2.10
C ALA A 172 -11.91 -9.02 1.66
N ASP A 173 -12.29 -8.14 2.60
CA ASP A 173 -13.29 -7.11 2.43
C ASP A 173 -12.79 -5.74 2.91
N LEU A 174 -12.68 -4.79 1.98
CA LEU A 174 -12.27 -3.42 2.31
C LEU A 174 -13.35 -2.62 3.04
N ALA A 175 -14.57 -3.13 3.19
CA ALA A 175 -15.58 -2.50 4.04
C ALA A 175 -15.25 -2.63 5.52
N THR A 176 -14.40 -3.59 5.93
CA THR A 176 -13.98 -3.76 7.32
C THR A 176 -12.48 -3.96 7.42
N LEU A 177 -11.79 -3.05 8.09
CA LEU A 177 -10.35 -3.14 8.37
C LEU A 177 -10.15 -3.36 9.87
N ASN A 178 -9.86 -4.59 10.27
CA ASN A 178 -9.49 -4.90 11.65
C ASN A 178 -8.04 -4.46 11.87
N LEU A 179 -7.82 -3.46 12.73
CA LEU A 179 -6.51 -2.88 12.95
C LEU A 179 -5.73 -3.68 14.02
N PRO A 180 -4.39 -3.78 13.91
CA PRO A 180 -3.58 -4.53 14.87
C PRO A 180 -3.64 -4.01 16.32
N ASN A 181 -4.04 -2.75 16.52
CA ASN A 181 -4.20 -2.15 17.83
C ASN A 181 -5.55 -2.48 18.51
N GLY A 182 -6.38 -3.35 17.91
CA GLY A 182 -7.71 -3.72 18.42
C GLY A 182 -8.84 -2.79 17.99
N ASP A 183 -8.54 -1.72 17.25
CA ASP A 183 -9.55 -0.88 16.63
C ASP A 183 -10.07 -1.51 15.32
N VAL A 184 -11.21 -1.02 14.82
CA VAL A 184 -11.80 -1.50 13.57
C VAL A 184 -12.37 -0.34 12.78
N PHE A 185 -11.91 -0.17 11.55
CA PHE A 185 -12.50 0.77 10.62
C PHE A 185 -13.61 0.08 9.83
N ARG A 186 -14.85 0.55 10.01
CA ARG A 186 -16.04 0.04 9.30
C ARG A 186 -16.53 1.08 8.33
N ARG A 187 -16.65 0.69 7.07
CA ARG A 187 -17.16 1.57 6.01
C ARG A 187 -18.64 1.84 6.25
N THR A 188 -18.99 3.09 6.49
CA THR A 188 -20.36 3.57 6.48
C THR A 188 -20.66 4.06 5.06
N SER A 189 -21.77 3.62 4.47
CA SER A 189 -22.17 3.82 3.07
C SER A 189 -21.81 5.20 2.47
N GLU A 190 -21.41 5.22 1.18
CA GLU A 190 -20.98 6.40 0.40
C GLU A 190 -21.74 7.67 0.80
N GLY A 191 -21.00 8.73 1.14
CA GLY A 191 -21.55 10.01 1.55
C GLY A 191 -22.73 10.40 0.67
N LYS A 192 -23.90 10.62 1.29
CA LYS A 192 -25.13 11.02 0.60
C LYS A 192 -24.79 12.10 -0.42
N LYS A 193 -24.94 11.80 -1.71
CA LYS A 193 -25.09 12.86 -2.73
C LYS A 193 -26.23 13.73 -2.23
N LYS A 194 -25.93 14.97 -1.84
CA LYS A 194 -26.96 15.99 -1.64
C LYS A 194 -27.57 16.21 -3.02
N ASP A 195 -28.72 15.59 -3.27
CA ASP A 195 -29.57 15.90 -4.40
C ASP A 195 -30.00 17.36 -4.29
N LYS A 196 -29.25 18.27 -4.92
CA LYS A 196 -29.66 19.66 -5.11
C LYS A 196 -30.62 19.70 -6.29
N LYS A 197 -31.82 19.15 -6.12
CA LYS A 197 -32.95 19.38 -7.03
C LYS A 197 -33.60 20.71 -6.63
N GLU A 198 -32.94 21.82 -6.96
CA GLU A 198 -33.56 23.15 -6.91
C GLU A 198 -34.68 23.17 -7.95
N LYS A 199 -35.92 23.11 -7.46
CA LYS A 199 -37.15 23.35 -8.22
C LYS A 199 -37.02 24.67 -8.98
N LYS A 200 -36.85 24.62 -10.30
CA LYS A 200 -37.29 25.69 -11.19
C LYS A 200 -38.76 25.40 -11.54
N ASP A 201 -39.64 25.92 -10.70
CA ASP A 201 -41.05 26.16 -11.05
C ASP A 201 -41.51 27.42 -10.29
N LYS A 202 -41.42 28.57 -10.96
CA LYS A 202 -42.21 29.79 -10.74
C LYS A 202 -42.32 30.44 -12.13
N HIS A 203 -43.47 30.26 -12.77
CA HIS A 203 -44.53 31.27 -12.95
C HIS A 203 -44.09 32.41 -13.86
#